data_AF-W6L993-F1
#
_entry.id   AF-W6L993-F1
#
_cell.length_a   1.000
_cell.length_b   1.000
_cell.length_c   1.000
_cell.angle_alpha   90.00
_cell.angle_beta   90.00
_cell.angle_gamma   90.00
#
_symmetry.space_group_name_H-M   'P 1'
#
loop_
_entity.id
_entity.type
_entity.pdbx_description
1 polymer ?
#
loop_
_entity_poly.entity_id
_entity_poly.type
_entity_poly.pdbx_seq_one_letter_code
_entity_poly.pdbx_strand_id
1 'polypeptide(L)'
;MTRSLLVLLTYDDLECGGAADALVEHLKCAAVPLEEQCKLSVEPLPIYEGGPHQVTLRDSLNKHSDDRDVSIIVFSLLKGDQSEEYLNIKNLCNTLNSHVIRCEILTHLANYTDVGLIIQNLVRLVMHEISTEVPNGV
;
A
#
# COMPACT_ATOMS: atom_id res chain seq x y z
N MET A 1 -16.26 -11.70 12.94
CA MET A 1 -14.94 -11.88 12.33
C MET A 1 -14.26 -10.52 12.33
N THR A 2 -13.05 -10.42 12.86
CA THR A 2 -12.25 -9.19 12.76
C THR A 2 -11.76 -9.08 11.33
N ARG A 3 -12.12 -7.98 10.64
CA ARG A 3 -11.70 -7.72 9.26
C ARG A 3 -10.17 -7.67 9.20
N SER A 4 -9.56 -8.19 8.14
CA SER A 4 -8.12 -8.06 7.91
C SER A 4 -7.83 -7.08 6.79
N LEU A 5 -6.86 -6.19 7.01
CA LEU A 5 -6.40 -5.22 6.01
C LEU A 5 -4.90 -5.40 5.83
N LEU A 6 -4.48 -5.59 4.58
CA LEU A 6 -3.09 -5.71 4.19
C LEU A 6 -2.68 -4.49 3.35
N VAL A 7 -1.61 -3.81 3.77
CA VAL A 7 -0.98 -2.75 2.99
C VAL A 7 0.25 -3.34 2.29
N LEU A 8 0.24 -3.38 0.96
CA LEU A 8 1.40 -3.73 0.14
C LEU A 8 2.11 -2.43 -0.25
N LEU A 9 3.38 -2.31 0.12
CA LEU A 9 4.15 -1.07 -0.07
C LEU A 9 5.39 -1.33 -0.92
N THR A 10 5.32 -1.06 -2.22
CA THR A 10 6.50 -1.13 -3.10
C THR A 10 7.26 0.18 -3.11
N TYR A 11 8.58 0.13 -3.13
CA TYR A 11 9.44 1.31 -3.19
C TYR A 11 10.79 0.99 -3.82
N ASP A 12 11.36 1.94 -4.56
CA ASP A 12 12.70 1.87 -5.13
C ASP A 12 13.68 2.78 -4.39
N ASP A 13 14.94 2.37 -4.30
CA ASP A 13 16.05 3.18 -3.77
C ASP A 13 15.94 3.58 -2.28
N LEU A 14 17.03 4.16 -1.76
CA LEU A 14 17.18 4.53 -0.35
C LEU A 14 16.25 5.68 0.08
N GLU A 15 15.97 6.65 -0.80
CA GLU A 15 15.12 7.80 -0.46
C GLU A 15 13.66 7.40 -0.29
N CYS A 16 13.10 6.61 -1.22
CA CYS A 16 11.75 6.08 -1.03
C CYS A 16 11.71 5.01 0.07
N GLY A 17 12.83 4.32 0.34
CA GLY A 17 12.98 3.44 1.50
C GLY A 17 12.76 4.16 2.83
N GLY A 18 13.39 5.32 3.03
CA GLY A 18 13.17 6.11 4.24
C GLY A 18 11.72 6.58 4.42
N ALA A 19 11.06 6.96 3.32
CA ALA A 19 9.64 7.31 3.35
C ALA A 19 8.74 6.09 3.63
N ALA A 20 9.08 4.94 3.06
CA ALA A 20 8.37 3.69 3.27
C ALA A 20 8.48 3.21 4.72
N ASP A 21 9.68 3.25 5.30
CA ASP A 21 9.93 2.89 6.69
C ASP A 21 9.12 3.78 7.64
N ALA A 22 9.15 5.10 7.42
CA ALA A 22 8.35 6.04 8.20
C ALA A 22 6.84 5.76 8.07
N LEU A 23 6.34 5.46 6.87
CA LEU A 23 4.95 5.09 6.66
C LEU A 23 4.59 3.81 7.42
N VAL A 24 5.44 2.78 7.39
CA VAL A 24 5.24 1.52 8.11
C VAL A 24 5.17 1.76 9.62
N GLU A 25 6.09 2.55 10.17
CA GLU A 25 6.10 2.89 11.59
C GLU A 25 4.83 3.64 12.00
N HIS A 26 4.46 4.67 11.25
CA HIS A 26 3.26 5.45 11.55
C HIS A 26 1.97 4.62 11.44
N LEU A 27 1.87 3.73 10.44
CA LEU A 27 0.73 2.82 10.31
C LEU A 27 0.62 1.85 11.48
N LYS A 28 1.75 1.25 11.90
CA LYS A 28 1.77 0.34 13.05
C LYS A 28 1.34 1.07 14.32
N CYS A 29 1.90 2.24 14.59
CA CYS A 29 1.54 3.03 15.77
C CYS A 29 0.08 3.49 15.75
N ALA A 30 -0.42 3.96 14.60
CA ALA A 30 -1.78 4.46 14.47
C ALA A 30 -2.85 3.35 14.54
N ALA A 31 -2.49 2.13 14.15
CA ALA A 31 -3.41 0.99 14.16
C ALA A 31 -3.56 0.32 15.54
N VAL A 32 -2.62 0.49 16.47
CA VAL A 32 -2.68 -0.12 17.82
C VAL A 32 -4.05 0.05 18.50
N PRO A 33 -4.66 1.25 18.53
CA PRO A 33 -5.96 1.44 19.17
C PRO A 33 -7.14 0.77 18.44
N LEU A 34 -6.94 0.28 17.22
CA LEU A 34 -7.96 -0.25 16.32
C LEU A 34 -7.80 -1.76 16.05
N GLU A 35 -6.83 -2.43 16.67
CA GLU A 35 -6.55 -3.87 16.43
C GLU A 35 -7.75 -4.78 16.71
N GLU A 36 -8.61 -4.41 17.65
CA GLU A 36 -9.85 -5.16 17.96
C GLU A 36 -10.89 -5.06 16.82
N GLN A 37 -10.84 -3.99 16.01
CA GLN A 37 -11.77 -3.73 14.91
C GLN A 37 -11.26 -4.30 13.59
N CYS A 38 -9.98 -4.06 13.27
CA CYS A 38 -9.34 -4.54 12.06
C CYS A 38 -7.88 -4.90 12.33
N LYS A 39 -7.48 -6.09 11.89
CA LYS A 39 -6.08 -6.49 11.94
C LYS A 39 -5.35 -5.89 10.75
N LEU A 40 -4.54 -4.86 10.99
CA LEU A 40 -3.67 -4.26 9.99
C LEU A 40 -2.36 -5.06 9.87
N SER A 41 -2.00 -5.42 8.65
CA SER A 41 -0.66 -5.91 8.28
C SER A 41 -0.06 -4.98 7.24
N VAL A 42 1.25 -4.71 7.32
CA VAL A 42 1.97 -3.90 6.34
C VAL A 42 3.13 -4.73 5.83
N GLU A 43 3.20 -4.93 4.53
CA GLU A 43 4.24 -5.70 3.82
C GLU A 43 5.07 -4.75 2.95
N PRO A 44 6.26 -4.33 3.42
CA PRO A 44 7.21 -3.58 2.61
C PRO A 44 7.81 -4.49 1.54
N LEU A 45 7.83 -4.01 0.31
CA LEU A 45 8.27 -4.71 -0.90
C LEU A 45 9.36 -3.89 -1.60
N PRO A 46 10.59 -3.86 -1.05
CA PRO A 46 11.70 -3.15 -1.68
C PRO A 46 12.01 -3.72 -3.06
N ILE A 47 12.22 -2.82 -4.02
CA ILE A 47 12.59 -3.16 -5.39
C ILE A 47 14.11 -3.11 -5.52
N TYR A 48 14.73 -4.28 -5.50
CA TYR A 48 16.17 -4.42 -5.68
C TYR A 48 16.54 -4.41 -7.17
N GLU A 49 17.76 -3.94 -7.46
CA GLU A 49 18.39 -4.02 -8.79
C GLU A 49 17.65 -3.29 -9.92
N GLY A 50 16.73 -2.37 -9.60
CA GLY A 50 15.97 -1.63 -10.61
C GLY A 50 14.94 -2.49 -11.36
N GLY A 51 14.50 -3.60 -10.75
CA GLY A 51 13.37 -4.37 -11.26
C GLY A 51 12.07 -3.56 -11.33
N PRO A 52 11.03 -4.06 -12.03
CA PRO A 52 9.77 -3.34 -12.13
C PRO A 52 8.87 -3.64 -10.91
N HIS A 53 8.33 -2.59 -10.30
CA HIS A 53 7.39 -2.65 -9.17
C HIS A 53 6.20 -3.58 -9.44
N GLN A 54 5.66 -3.57 -10.66
CA GLN A 54 4.52 -4.36 -11.08
C GLN A 54 4.75 -5.86 -10.90
N VAL A 55 5.99 -6.34 -11.06
CA VAL A 55 6.31 -7.77 -10.97
C VAL A 55 6.29 -8.18 -9.51
N THR A 56 7.03 -7.46 -8.65
CA THR A 56 7.03 -7.68 -7.21
C THR A 56 5.63 -7.55 -6.61
N LEU A 57 4.87 -6.56 -7.04
CA LEU A 57 3.49 -6.37 -6.62
C LEU A 57 2.59 -7.53 -7.08
N ARG A 58 2.72 -8.00 -8.33
CA ARG A 58 1.94 -9.13 -8.85
C ARG A 58 2.20 -10.39 -8.06
N ASP A 59 3.45 -10.67 -7.74
CA ASP A 59 3.83 -11.86 -6.97
C ASP A 59 3.23 -11.82 -5.55
N SER A 60 3.26 -10.65 -4.91
CA SER A 60 2.62 -10.47 -3.59
C SER A 60 1.09 -10.56 -3.67
N LEU A 61 0.46 -9.95 -4.68
CA LEU A 61 -0.99 -10.07 -4.89
C LEU A 61 -1.43 -11.51 -5.15
N ASN A 62 -0.67 -12.27 -5.94
CA ASN A 62 -0.94 -13.68 -6.20
C ASN A 62 -0.77 -14.54 -4.94
N LYS A 63 0.20 -14.23 -4.07
CA LYS A 63 0.37 -14.93 -2.79
C LYS A 63 -0.85 -14.76 -1.87
N HIS A 64 -1.53 -13.61 -1.96
CA HIS A 64 -2.70 -13.30 -1.13
C HIS A 64 -4.04 -13.48 -1.86
N SER A 65 -4.05 -14.03 -3.08
CA SER A 65 -5.26 -14.12 -3.91
C SER A 65 -6.32 -15.08 -3.37
N ASP A 66 -5.90 -16.07 -2.59
CA ASP A 66 -6.79 -17.09 -2.03
C ASP A 66 -7.42 -16.66 -0.69
N ASP A 67 -6.90 -15.59 -0.07
CA ASP A 67 -7.41 -15.09 1.22
C ASP A 67 -8.54 -14.08 1.00
N ARG A 68 -9.77 -14.62 0.91
CA ARG A 68 -10.96 -13.82 0.59
C ARG A 68 -11.38 -12.82 1.68
N ASP A 69 -10.83 -12.96 2.88
CA ASP A 69 -11.18 -12.14 4.04
C ASP A 69 -10.20 -10.98 4.25
N VAL A 70 -9.18 -10.85 3.39
CA VAL A 70 -8.18 -9.79 3.43
C VAL A 70 -8.48 -8.72 2.39
N SER A 71 -8.81 -7.52 2.85
CA SER A 71 -8.80 -6.33 1.98
C SER A 71 -7.36 -5.87 1.76
N ILE A 72 -7.03 -5.41 0.55
CA ILE A 72 -5.68 -4.99 0.18
C ILE A 72 -5.67 -3.50 -0.17
N ILE A 73 -4.69 -2.76 0.36
CA ILE A 73 -4.35 -1.42 -0.08
C ILE A 73 -2.94 -1.49 -0.67
N VAL A 74 -2.78 -0.94 -1.86
CA VAL A 74 -1.48 -0.87 -2.53
C VAL A 74 -0.97 0.55 -2.49
N PHE A 75 0.27 0.71 -2.03
CA PHE A 75 1.05 1.93 -2.16
C PHE A 75 2.32 1.63 -2.97
N SER A 76 2.57 2.42 -4.00
CA SER A 76 3.79 2.31 -4.80
C SER A 76 4.52 3.64 -4.83
N LEU A 77 5.75 3.66 -4.33
CA LEU A 77 6.62 4.83 -4.27
C LEU A 77 7.67 4.71 -5.39
N LEU A 78 7.56 5.53 -6.43
CA LEU A 78 8.42 5.49 -7.62
C LEU A 78 9.43 6.65 -7.57
N LYS A 79 10.71 6.36 -7.85
CA LYS A 79 11.85 7.31 -7.86
C LYS A 79 11.77 8.43 -8.90
N GLY A 80 10.73 8.49 -9.71
CA GLY A 80 10.54 9.55 -10.69
C GLY A 80 9.30 9.36 -11.54
N ASP A 81 9.28 10.02 -12.69
CA ASP A 81 8.21 9.83 -13.68
C ASP A 81 8.48 8.54 -14.45
N GLN A 82 7.83 7.46 -14.01
CA GLN A 82 7.82 6.18 -14.70
C GLN A 82 6.40 5.91 -15.17
N SER A 83 5.95 6.67 -16.16
CA SER A 83 4.57 6.63 -16.68
C SER A 83 4.11 5.22 -17.11
N GLU A 84 5.00 4.43 -17.74
CA GLU A 84 4.69 3.03 -18.10
C GLU A 84 4.48 2.17 -16.85
N GLU A 85 5.37 2.29 -15.87
CA GLU A 85 5.28 1.54 -14.62
C GLU A 85 4.05 1.94 -13.80
N TYR A 86 3.73 3.25 -13.76
CA TYR A 86 2.50 3.77 -13.17
C TYR A 86 1.25 3.11 -13.78
N LEU A 87 1.17 3.07 -15.12
CA LEU A 87 0.04 2.46 -15.82
C LEU A 87 -0.04 0.96 -15.56
N ASN A 88 1.10 0.28 -15.56
CA ASN A 88 1.19 -1.14 -15.29
C ASN A 88 0.69 -1.50 -13.88
N ILE A 89 1.11 -0.75 -12.86
CA ILE A 89 0.65 -0.92 -11.48
C ILE A 89 -0.86 -0.65 -11.38
N LYS A 90 -1.36 0.46 -11.96
CA LYS A 90 -2.80 0.75 -11.95
C LYS A 90 -3.61 -0.35 -12.62
N ASN A 91 -3.18 -0.81 -13.80
CA ASN A 91 -3.84 -1.89 -14.52
C ASN A 91 -3.85 -3.16 -13.68
N LEU A 92 -2.72 -3.51 -13.04
CA LEU A 92 -2.61 -4.67 -12.16
C LEU A 92 -3.58 -4.61 -10.98
N CYS A 93 -3.64 -3.47 -10.28
CA CYS A 93 -4.59 -3.21 -9.19
C CYS A 93 -6.06 -3.36 -9.64
N ASN A 94 -6.37 -3.07 -10.91
CA ASN A 94 -7.74 -3.09 -11.45
C ASN A 94 -8.15 -4.43 -12.08
N THR A 95 -7.20 -5.24 -12.57
CA THR A 95 -7.49 -6.45 -13.36
C THR A 95 -7.42 -7.74 -12.56
N LEU A 96 -6.65 -7.78 -11.47
CA LEU A 96 -6.68 -8.94 -10.59
C LEU A 96 -7.97 -8.89 -9.77
N ASN A 97 -8.68 -10.03 -9.67
CA ASN A 97 -9.75 -10.29 -8.70
C ASN A 97 -9.30 -10.15 -7.23
N SER A 98 -8.10 -9.62 -7.01
CA SER A 98 -7.56 -9.26 -5.72
C SER A 98 -8.49 -8.26 -5.06
N HIS A 99 -8.72 -8.46 -3.75
CA HIS A 99 -9.47 -7.60 -2.85
C HIS A 99 -8.82 -6.21 -2.63
N VAL A 100 -8.17 -5.67 -3.67
CA VAL A 100 -7.54 -4.36 -3.69
C VAL A 100 -8.65 -3.31 -3.68
N ILE A 101 -8.87 -2.74 -2.51
CA ILE A 101 -9.88 -1.69 -2.31
C ILE A 101 -9.31 -0.31 -2.64
N ARG A 102 -7.98 -0.18 -2.70
CA ARG A 102 -7.30 1.07 -3.00
C ARG A 102 -5.89 0.87 -3.53
N CYS A 103 -5.47 1.74 -4.44
CA CYS A 103 -4.16 1.70 -5.07
C CYS A 103 -3.67 3.14 -5.30
N GLU A 104 -2.73 3.61 -4.48
CA GLU A 104 -2.11 4.94 -4.60
C GLU A 104 -0.66 4.80 -5.10
N ILE A 105 -0.30 5.62 -6.08
CA ILE A 105 1.05 5.61 -6.67
C ILE A 105 1.61 7.01 -6.52
N LEU A 106 2.75 7.10 -5.86
CA LEU A 106 3.46 8.35 -5.61
C LEU A 106 4.72 8.36 -6.46
N THR A 107 4.84 9.35 -7.33
CA THR A 107 6.05 9.62 -8.12
C THR A 107 6.77 10.83 -7.54
N HIS A 108 8.08 10.93 -7.77
CA HIS A 108 8.90 12.09 -7.40
C HIS A 108 8.95 12.42 -5.90
N LEU A 109 8.98 11.41 -5.03
CA LEU A 109 9.04 11.60 -3.58
C LEU A 109 10.19 12.54 -3.13
N ALA A 110 11.35 12.41 -3.75
CA ALA A 110 12.52 13.26 -3.50
C ALA A 110 12.28 14.76 -3.78
N ASN A 111 11.30 15.09 -4.63
CA ASN A 111 11.01 16.47 -5.02
C ASN A 111 9.98 17.15 -4.11
N TYR A 112 9.34 16.42 -3.19
CA TYR A 112 8.40 17.04 -2.27
C TYR A 112 9.12 17.66 -1.10
N THR A 113 8.87 18.94 -0.88
CA THR A 113 9.31 19.67 0.31
C THR A 113 8.69 19.12 1.60
N ASP A 114 7.55 18.44 1.53
CA ASP A 114 6.78 17.96 2.68
C ASP A 114 6.40 16.47 2.58
N VAL A 115 7.39 15.59 2.41
CA VAL A 115 7.19 14.11 2.44
C VAL A 115 6.43 13.66 3.70
N GLY A 116 6.67 14.33 4.84
CA GLY A 116 5.96 14.04 6.09
C GLY A 116 4.43 14.24 6.00
N LEU A 117 3.96 15.27 5.27
CA LEU A 117 2.52 15.49 5.09
C LEU A 117 1.89 14.41 4.20
N ILE A 118 2.61 13.96 3.17
CA ILE A 118 2.18 12.86 2.30
C ILE A 118 2.02 11.58 3.13
N ILE A 119 3.03 11.23 3.94
CA ILE A 119 2.97 10.07 4.83
C ILE A 119 1.77 10.16 5.76
N GLN A 120 1.55 11.30 6.41
CA GLN A 120 0.39 11.49 7.29
C GLN A 120 -0.95 11.30 6.54
N ASN A 121 -1.05 11.76 5.29
CA ASN A 121 -2.26 11.59 4.50
C ASN A 121 -2.49 10.13 4.11
N LEU A 122 -1.45 9.39 3.74
CA LEU A 122 -1.55 7.95 3.50
C LEU A 122 -1.97 7.19 4.76
N VAL A 123 -1.41 7.55 5.92
CA VAL A 123 -1.82 6.97 7.21
C VAL A 123 -3.29 7.24 7.50
N ARG A 124 -3.74 8.49 7.37
CA ARG A 124 -5.15 8.86 7.57
C ARG A 124 -6.07 8.07 6.64
N LEU A 125 -5.65 7.86 5.40
CA LEU A 125 -6.38 7.09 4.41
C LEU A 125 -6.52 5.62 4.84
N VAL A 126 -5.47 4.97 5.32
CA VAL A 126 -5.57 3.59 5.84
C VAL A 126 -6.43 3.53 7.11
N MET A 127 -6.25 4.47 8.03
CA MET A 127 -7.05 4.52 9.27
C MET A 127 -8.54 4.74 8.99
N HIS A 128 -8.85 5.55 7.96
CA HIS A 128 -10.20 5.70 7.48
C HIS A 128 -10.76 4.37 6.99
N GLU A 129 -10.03 3.63 6.15
CA GLU A 129 -10.46 2.30 5.66
C GLU A 129 -10.61 1.26 6.77
N ILE A 130 -9.82 1.34 7.84
CA ILE A 130 -9.99 0.49 9.05
C ILE A 130 -11.29 0.84 9.78
N SER A 131 -11.57 2.13 9.92
CA SER A 131 -12.68 2.64 10.72
C SER A 131 -14.02 2.58 9.98
N THR A 132 -14.00 2.51 8.65
CA THR A 132 -15.21 2.31 7.85
C THR A 132 -15.63 0.86 7.91
N GLU A 133 -16.84 0.61 8.42
CA GLU A 133 -17.50 -0.67 8.20
C GLU A 133 -17.73 -0.82 6.69
N VAL A 134 -17.22 -1.90 6.09
CA VAL A 134 -17.65 -2.27 4.74
C VAL A 134 -19.13 -2.59 4.87
N PRO A 135 -20.04 -1.89 4.17
CA PRO A 135 -21.43 -2.30 4.18
C PRO A 135 -21.45 -3.73 3.66
N ASN A 136 -21.84 -4.68 4.54
CA ASN A 136 -22.07 -6.05 4.15
C ASN A 136 -22.97 -5.99 2.91
N GLY A 137 -22.42 -6.39 1.76
CA GLY A 137 -23.18 -6.45 0.53
C GLY A 137 -24.42 -7.30 0.78
N VAL A 138 -25.57 -6.71 0.47
CA VAL A 138 -26.85 -7.41 0.32
C VAL A 138 -26.73 -8.43 -0.82
#